data_AF-A0A7S1HRQ8-F1
#
_entry.id   AF-A0A7S1HRQ8-F1
#
_cell.length_a   1.000
_cell.length_b   1.000
_cell.length_c   1.000
_cell.angle_alpha   90.00
_cell.angle_beta   90.00
_cell.angle_gamma   90.00
#
_symmetry.space_group_name_H-M   'P 1'
#
loop_
_entity.id
_entity.type
_entity.pdbx_description
1 polymer ?
#
loop_
_entity_poly.entity_id
_entity_poly.type
_entity_poly.pdbx_seq_one_letter_code
_entity_poly.pdbx_strand_id
1 'polypeptide(L)'
;MQNDIEPQQDLLDEIQSKQQRAINLSDEKVQLAVQTYDLVDKCIRKLDADLKLFDAQLSAEEREKFNNRKDDFRLQTLNAPQSDMPVDPDEPIYCTCRRVSFGDMVQCDAPHCHYEWFHFECVGLSQAPKGKWYCPQCRGKSSTNMAH
;
A
#
# COMPACT_ATOMS: atom_id res chain seq x y z
N MET A 1 -23.34 54.76 -57.34
CA MET A 1 -23.97 53.83 -56.37
C MET A 1 -22.92 52.88 -55.81
N GLN A 2 -21.73 53.39 -55.48
CA GLN A 2 -20.70 52.66 -54.74
C GLN A 2 -20.56 53.44 -53.44
N ASN A 3 -20.87 52.82 -52.29
CA ASN A 3 -20.46 53.23 -50.93
C ASN A 3 -21.04 52.28 -49.85
N ASP A 4 -21.94 51.36 -50.19
CA ASP A 4 -22.57 50.46 -49.20
C ASP A 4 -21.88 49.07 -49.03
N ILE A 5 -20.83 48.76 -49.81
CA ILE A 5 -20.18 47.42 -49.83
C ILE A 5 -19.02 47.33 -48.82
N GLU A 6 -18.35 48.44 -48.52
CA GLU A 6 -17.17 48.52 -47.62
C GLU A 6 -17.44 48.05 -46.17
N PRO A 7 -18.54 48.48 -45.51
CA PRO A 7 -18.78 48.14 -44.09
C PRO A 7 -19.02 46.64 -43.84
N GLN A 8 -19.53 45.94 -44.85
CA GLN A 8 -19.84 44.52 -44.76
C GLN A 8 -18.60 43.65 -44.99
N GLN A 9 -17.63 44.15 -45.76
CA GLN A 9 -16.34 43.51 -46.01
C GLN A 9 -15.43 43.60 -44.76
N ASP A 10 -15.38 44.76 -44.12
CA ASP A 10 -14.59 44.97 -42.89
C ASP A 10 -15.04 44.05 -41.75
N LEU A 11 -16.37 43.87 -41.59
CA LEU A 11 -16.92 42.97 -40.59
C LEU A 11 -16.55 41.51 -40.87
N LEU A 12 -16.56 41.09 -42.14
CA LEU A 12 -16.14 39.74 -42.55
C LEU A 12 -14.66 39.50 -42.25
N ASP A 13 -13.80 40.48 -42.53
CA ASP A 13 -12.36 40.39 -42.25
C ASP A 13 -12.10 40.34 -40.73
N GLU A 14 -12.86 41.08 -39.93
CA GLU A 14 -12.76 41.04 -38.47
C GLU A 14 -13.19 39.67 -37.91
N ILE A 15 -14.28 39.09 -38.44
CA ILE A 15 -14.75 37.75 -38.06
C ILE A 15 -13.70 36.70 -38.42
N GLN A 16 -13.13 36.76 -39.63
CA GLN A 16 -12.08 35.84 -40.06
C GLN A 16 -10.82 35.94 -39.18
N SER A 17 -10.41 37.17 -38.83
CA SER A 17 -9.28 37.40 -37.92
C SER A 17 -9.52 36.80 -36.54
N LYS A 18 -10.72 36.99 -35.96
CA LYS A 18 -11.09 36.39 -34.67
C LYS A 18 -11.14 34.87 -34.74
N GLN A 19 -11.68 34.31 -35.82
CA GLN A 19 -11.72 32.87 -36.05
C GLN A 19 -10.32 32.28 -36.15
N GLN A 20 -9.43 32.88 -36.93
CA GLN A 20 -8.05 32.42 -37.08
C GLN A 20 -7.30 32.46 -35.74
N ARG A 21 -7.50 33.51 -34.95
CA ARG A 21 -6.91 33.62 -33.60
C ARG A 21 -7.43 32.52 -32.66
N ALA A 22 -8.72 32.22 -32.72
CA ALA A 22 -9.31 31.15 -31.91
C ALA A 22 -8.75 29.77 -32.27
N ILE A 23 -8.53 29.50 -33.56
CA ILE A 23 -7.89 28.26 -34.03
C ILE A 23 -6.46 28.16 -33.50
N ASN A 24 -5.65 29.21 -33.68
CA ASN A 24 -4.26 29.21 -33.23
C ASN A 24 -4.15 28.97 -31.71
N LEU A 25 -5.02 29.62 -30.92
CA LEU A 25 -5.07 29.42 -29.47
C LEU A 25 -5.51 28.00 -29.09
N SER A 26 -6.41 27.39 -29.85
CA SER A 26 -6.81 26.00 -29.64
C SER A 26 -5.64 25.05 -29.91
N ASP A 27 -4.91 25.26 -31.01
CA ASP A 27 -3.78 24.43 -31.38
C ASP A 27 -2.65 24.53 -30.35
N GLU A 28 -2.33 25.74 -29.86
CA GLU A 28 -1.37 25.93 -28.77
C GLU A 28 -1.79 25.20 -27.49
N LYS A 29 -3.07 25.25 -27.12
CA LYS A 29 -3.59 24.51 -25.96
C LYS A 29 -3.44 23.00 -26.14
N VAL A 30 -3.73 22.48 -27.33
CA VAL A 30 -3.55 21.06 -27.64
C VAL A 30 -2.08 20.68 -27.53
N GLN A 31 -1.17 21.47 -28.11
CA GLN A 31 0.27 21.22 -28.03
C GLN A 31 0.80 21.21 -26.60
N LEU A 32 0.38 22.18 -25.78
CA LEU A 32 0.75 22.22 -24.36
C LEU A 32 0.25 20.99 -23.60
N ALA A 33 -0.97 20.54 -23.90
CA ALA A 33 -1.51 19.33 -23.29
C ALA A 33 -0.67 18.11 -23.68
N VAL A 34 -0.35 17.93 -24.97
CA VAL A 34 0.50 16.83 -25.45
C VAL A 34 1.87 16.85 -24.78
N GLN A 35 2.54 17.99 -24.72
CA GLN A 35 3.85 18.10 -24.06
C GLN A 35 3.80 17.71 -22.59
N THR A 36 2.73 18.10 -21.89
CA THR A 36 2.53 17.74 -20.48
C THR A 36 2.32 16.23 -20.32
N TYR A 37 1.50 15.62 -21.17
CA TYR A 37 1.30 14.17 -21.18
C TYR A 37 2.61 13.42 -21.46
N ASP A 38 3.40 13.86 -22.43
CA ASP A 38 4.70 13.25 -22.74
C ASP A 38 5.68 13.29 -21.56
N LEU A 39 5.66 14.39 -20.78
CA LEU A 39 6.47 14.51 -19.57
C LEU A 39 6.00 13.53 -18.49
N VAL A 40 4.70 13.42 -18.26
CA VAL A 40 4.12 12.46 -17.30
C VAL A 40 4.48 11.03 -17.69
N ASP A 41 4.34 10.66 -18.96
CA ASP A 41 4.68 9.33 -19.46
C ASP A 41 6.16 8.99 -19.27
N LYS A 42 7.06 9.97 -19.46
CA LYS A 42 8.49 9.80 -19.17
C LYS A 42 8.73 9.53 -17.69
N CYS A 43 8.04 10.24 -16.80
CA CYS A 43 8.14 10.02 -15.36
C CYS A 43 7.64 8.62 -14.95
N ILE A 44 6.49 8.17 -15.48
CA ILE A 44 5.95 6.84 -15.20
C ILE A 44 6.95 5.76 -15.61
N ARG A 45 7.45 5.80 -16.85
CA ARG A 45 8.43 4.82 -17.35
C ARG A 45 9.71 4.78 -16.51
N LYS A 46 10.15 5.94 -16.01
CA LYS A 46 11.34 6.01 -15.15
C LYS A 46 11.07 5.35 -13.80
N LEU A 47 9.95 5.65 -13.16
CA LEU A 47 9.56 5.01 -11.89
C LEU A 47 9.41 3.50 -12.04
N ASP A 48 8.79 3.02 -13.12
CA ASP A 48 8.67 1.59 -13.40
C ASP A 48 10.04 0.91 -13.56
N ALA A 49 11.00 1.59 -14.18
CA ALA A 49 12.37 1.09 -14.31
C ALA A 49 13.09 1.07 -12.96
N ASP A 50 12.97 2.14 -12.17
CA ASP A 50 13.56 2.25 -10.84
C ASP A 50 13.00 1.16 -9.91
N LEU A 51 11.68 0.90 -9.93
CA LEU A 51 11.04 -0.18 -9.18
C LEU A 51 11.59 -1.56 -9.55
N LYS A 52 11.77 -1.84 -10.85
CA LYS A 52 12.38 -3.11 -11.31
C LYS A 52 13.82 -3.26 -10.84
N LEU A 53 14.58 -2.15 -10.81
CA LEU A 53 15.96 -2.17 -10.30
C LEU A 53 15.98 -2.43 -8.80
N PHE A 54 15.10 -1.78 -8.01
CA PHE A 54 15.02 -2.02 -6.58
C PHE A 54 14.60 -3.46 -6.26
N ASP A 55 13.62 -4.02 -6.98
CA ASP A 55 13.20 -5.42 -6.81
C ASP A 55 14.34 -6.41 -7.13
N ALA A 56 15.09 -6.15 -8.20
CA ALA A 56 16.27 -6.94 -8.55
C ALA A 56 17.39 -6.81 -7.51
N GLN A 57 17.60 -5.62 -6.93
CA GLN A 57 18.57 -5.39 -5.87
C GLN A 57 18.20 -6.15 -4.59
N LEU A 58 16.94 -6.07 -4.16
CA LEU A 58 16.43 -6.81 -3.00
C LEU A 58 16.60 -8.32 -3.22
N SER A 59 16.21 -8.82 -4.40
CA SER A 59 16.38 -10.23 -4.77
C SER A 59 17.84 -10.68 -4.78
N ALA A 60 18.78 -9.81 -5.18
CA ALA A 60 20.21 -10.10 -5.14
C ALA A 60 20.73 -10.11 -3.70
N GLU A 61 20.31 -9.14 -2.88
CA GLU A 61 20.71 -9.04 -1.47
C GLU A 61 20.19 -10.24 -0.65
N GLU A 62 18.96 -10.70 -0.92
CA GLU A 62 18.40 -11.92 -0.33
C GLU A 62 19.22 -13.17 -0.69
N ARG A 63 19.69 -13.28 -1.94
CA ARG A 63 20.54 -14.38 -2.40
C ARG A 63 21.93 -14.35 -1.75
N GLU A 64 22.53 -13.17 -1.62
CA GLU A 64 23.81 -12.98 -0.93
C GLU A 64 23.71 -13.33 0.56
N LYS A 65 22.60 -12.92 1.22
CA LYS A 65 22.31 -13.32 2.62
C LYS A 65 22.14 -14.84 2.75
N PHE A 66 21.55 -15.52 1.77
CA PHE A 66 21.42 -16.98 1.78
C PHE A 66 22.74 -17.71 1.52
N ASN A 67 23.61 -17.16 0.67
CA ASN A 67 24.94 -17.71 0.41
C ASN A 67 25.87 -17.54 1.60
N ASN A 68 25.87 -16.39 2.28
CA ASN A 68 26.64 -16.17 3.52
C ASN A 68 26.18 -17.08 4.69
N ARG A 69 24.90 -17.50 4.72
CA ARG A 69 24.41 -18.48 5.71
C ARG A 69 24.90 -19.91 5.46
N LYS A 70 25.38 -20.26 4.26
CA LYS A 70 25.90 -21.61 3.96
C LYS A 70 27.31 -21.84 4.50
N ASP A 71 28.10 -20.79 4.72
CA ASP A 71 29.45 -20.91 5.28
C ASP A 71 29.45 -21.07 6.82
N ASP A 72 28.32 -20.81 7.49
CA ASP A 72 28.13 -21.01 8.95
C ASP A 72 27.38 -22.32 9.30
N PHE A 73 26.72 -22.96 8.34
CA PHE A 73 25.82 -24.11 8.57
C PHE A 73 26.50 -25.48 8.78
N ARG A 74 27.72 -25.53 9.34
CA ARG A 74 28.29 -26.80 9.87
C ARG A 74 28.07 -27.00 11.37
N LEU A 75 27.51 -26.03 12.07
CA LEU A 75 27.06 -26.17 13.45
C LEU A 75 25.57 -25.78 13.54
N GLN A 76 24.79 -26.45 14.39
CA GLN A 76 23.37 -26.15 14.68
C GLN A 76 22.31 -26.64 13.67
N THR A 77 22.36 -27.93 13.33
CA THR A 77 21.12 -28.69 13.09
C THR A 77 20.42 -28.91 14.44
N LEU A 78 19.46 -28.06 14.82
CA LEU A 78 18.34 -28.26 15.78
C LEU A 78 17.91 -26.90 16.39
N ASN A 79 17.06 -26.15 15.66
CA ASN A 79 16.18 -25.03 16.09
C ASN A 79 16.25 -23.88 15.08
N ALA A 80 15.28 -23.82 14.16
CA ALA A 80 15.11 -22.68 13.26
C ALA A 80 14.27 -21.59 13.97
N PRO A 81 14.74 -20.34 14.12
CA PRO A 81 13.87 -19.21 14.33
C PRO A 81 13.50 -18.54 13.00
N GLN A 82 12.37 -17.86 13.07
CA GLN A 82 11.56 -17.31 11.99
C GLN A 82 12.27 -16.18 11.24
N SER A 83 11.75 -15.87 10.05
CA SER A 83 12.17 -14.77 9.16
C SER A 83 12.41 -13.44 9.89
N ASP A 84 13.68 -13.02 9.97
CA ASP A 84 14.08 -11.69 10.45
C ASP A 84 13.86 -10.62 9.36
N MET A 85 12.62 -10.17 9.21
CA MET A 85 12.35 -8.80 8.77
C MET A 85 12.58 -7.88 9.99
N PRO A 86 13.14 -6.66 9.82
CA PRO A 86 13.23 -5.71 10.91
C PRO A 86 11.82 -5.42 11.42
N VAL A 87 11.51 -5.90 12.62
CA VAL A 87 10.23 -5.66 13.29
C VAL A 87 10.11 -4.16 13.51
N ASP A 88 9.08 -3.55 12.94
CA ASP A 88 8.78 -2.14 13.15
C ASP A 88 8.60 -1.91 14.66
N PRO A 89 9.41 -1.04 15.29
CA PRO A 89 9.31 -0.75 16.73
C PRO A 89 7.93 -0.27 17.17
N ASP A 90 7.13 0.27 16.24
CA ASP A 90 5.81 0.83 16.51
C ASP A 90 4.67 -0.19 16.31
N GLU A 91 4.96 -1.45 15.93
CA GLU A 91 3.92 -2.46 15.74
C GLU A 91 3.38 -2.99 17.09
N PRO A 92 2.05 -2.89 17.34
CA PRO A 92 1.45 -3.32 18.60
C PRO A 92 1.57 -4.84 18.81
N ILE A 93 1.91 -5.21 20.04
CA ILE A 93 2.13 -6.59 20.44
C ILE A 93 0.86 -7.21 21.01
N TYR A 94 0.48 -8.40 20.50
CA TYR A 94 -0.73 -9.13 20.88
C TYR A 94 -0.42 -10.50 21.46
N CYS A 95 -1.49 -11.19 21.89
CA CYS A 95 -1.48 -12.56 22.39
C CYS A 95 -0.61 -12.75 23.65
N THR A 96 -0.74 -13.89 24.32
CA THR A 96 0.14 -14.26 25.44
C THR A 96 1.58 -14.51 25.00
N CYS A 97 1.83 -14.69 23.71
CA CYS A 97 3.19 -14.86 23.18
C CYS A 97 3.95 -13.54 23.03
N ARG A 98 3.29 -12.38 23.24
CA ARG A 98 3.88 -11.04 23.09
C ARG A 98 4.64 -10.87 21.77
N ARG A 99 4.00 -11.27 20.66
CA ARG A 99 4.51 -11.05 19.30
C ARG A 99 3.54 -10.15 18.53
N VAL A 100 4.02 -9.60 17.42
CA VAL A 100 3.21 -8.89 16.43
C VAL A 100 2.12 -9.79 15.85
N SER A 101 1.15 -9.21 15.15
CA SER A 101 0.12 -10.00 14.46
C SER A 101 0.73 -10.84 13.34
N PHE A 102 0.52 -12.16 13.38
CA PHE A 102 0.92 -13.05 12.29
C PHE A 102 -0.13 -14.13 12.00
N GLY A 103 -0.34 -14.43 10.73
CA GLY A 103 -1.29 -15.47 10.30
C GLY A 103 -2.73 -15.20 10.75
N ASP A 104 -3.47 -16.27 11.06
CA ASP A 104 -4.86 -16.17 11.51
C ASP A 104 -4.98 -15.78 12.98
N MET A 105 -5.80 -14.77 13.26
CA MET A 105 -6.04 -14.25 14.61
C MET A 105 -7.51 -14.27 15.00
N VAL A 106 -7.77 -14.48 16.29
CA VAL A 106 -9.11 -14.46 16.90
C VAL A 106 -9.19 -13.40 17.99
N GLN A 107 -10.30 -12.68 18.03
CA GLN A 107 -10.59 -11.71 19.08
C GLN A 107 -11.34 -12.38 20.25
N CYS A 108 -11.00 -12.01 21.48
CA CYS A 108 -11.69 -12.39 22.70
C CYS A 108 -12.88 -11.46 22.94
N ASP A 109 -14.09 -12.02 23.02
CA ASP A 109 -15.35 -11.29 23.27
C ASP A 109 -15.56 -10.85 24.74
N ALA A 110 -14.58 -11.04 25.63
CA ALA A 110 -14.74 -10.65 27.04
C ALA A 110 -14.58 -9.14 27.22
N PRO A 111 -15.52 -8.46 27.91
CA PRO A 111 -15.34 -7.04 28.25
C PRO A 111 -14.13 -6.92 29.18
N HIS A 112 -13.15 -6.10 28.77
CA HIS A 112 -11.85 -5.92 29.46
C HIS A 112 -10.85 -7.08 29.33
N CYS A 113 -10.73 -7.70 28.15
CA CYS A 113 -9.58 -8.55 27.87
C CYS A 113 -8.32 -7.69 27.68
N HIS A 114 -7.21 -8.02 28.36
CA HIS A 114 -5.97 -7.23 28.25
C HIS A 114 -5.30 -7.33 26.87
N TYR A 115 -5.37 -8.50 26.24
CA TYR A 115 -4.70 -8.76 24.97
C TYR A 115 -5.60 -8.62 23.76
N GLU A 116 -6.91 -8.86 23.95
CA GLU A 116 -7.98 -8.85 22.94
C GLU A 116 -7.80 -9.78 21.74
N TRP A 117 -6.61 -9.92 21.17
CA TRP A 117 -6.27 -10.68 19.98
C TRP A 117 -5.27 -11.80 20.26
N PHE A 118 -5.50 -12.95 19.63
CA PHE A 118 -4.71 -14.17 19.84
C PHE A 118 -4.46 -14.90 18.51
N HIS A 119 -3.25 -15.42 18.31
CA HIS A 119 -2.92 -16.27 17.16
C HIS A 119 -3.56 -17.64 17.29
N PHE A 120 -4.09 -18.17 16.19
CA PHE A 120 -4.71 -19.51 16.13
C PHE A 120 -3.80 -20.59 16.71
N GLU A 121 -2.53 -20.61 16.31
CA GLU A 121 -1.54 -21.55 16.81
C GLU A 121 -1.30 -21.44 18.31
N CYS A 122 -1.35 -20.22 18.86
CA CYS A 122 -1.12 -19.97 20.29
C CYS A 122 -2.28 -20.44 21.17
N VAL A 123 -3.49 -20.54 20.60
CA VAL A 123 -4.71 -20.95 21.33
C VAL A 123 -5.31 -22.26 20.82
N GLY A 124 -4.59 -22.97 19.95
CA GLY A 124 -4.97 -24.29 19.43
C GLY A 124 -6.20 -24.26 18.51
N LEU A 125 -6.42 -23.17 17.79
CA LEU A 125 -7.45 -23.09 16.75
C LEU A 125 -6.84 -23.43 15.40
N SER A 126 -7.60 -24.13 14.56
CA SER A 126 -7.25 -24.35 13.15
C SER A 126 -8.21 -23.67 12.18
N GLN A 127 -9.36 -23.19 12.69
CA GLN A 127 -10.38 -22.48 11.92
C GLN A 127 -11.06 -21.45 12.81
N ALA A 128 -11.62 -20.41 12.19
CA ALA A 128 -12.36 -19.38 12.89
C ALA A 128 -13.56 -19.99 13.64
N PRO A 129 -13.70 -19.71 14.95
CA PRO A 129 -14.81 -20.22 15.74
C PRO A 129 -16.13 -19.62 15.26
N LYS A 130 -17.18 -20.45 15.17
CA LYS A 130 -18.52 -19.98 14.81
C LYS A 130 -19.20 -19.40 16.05
N GLY A 131 -19.17 -18.08 16.18
CA GLY A 131 -19.79 -17.34 17.28
C GLY A 131 -18.79 -16.79 18.29
N LYS A 132 -19.26 -16.50 19.51
CA LYS A 132 -18.43 -15.84 20.54
C LYS A 132 -17.28 -16.73 20.99
N TRP A 133 -16.08 -16.17 21.02
CA TRP A 133 -14.88 -16.85 21.46
C TRP A 133 -14.22 -16.09 22.61
N TYR A 134 -13.81 -16.84 23.62
CA TYR A 134 -13.12 -16.31 24.79
C TYR A 134 -11.72 -16.91 24.87
N CYS A 135 -10.73 -16.14 25.29
CA CYS A 135 -9.37 -16.65 25.47
C CYS A 135 -9.25 -17.54 26.73
N PRO A 136 -8.18 -18.33 26.90
CA PRO A 136 -7.99 -19.19 28.08
C PRO A 136 -8.06 -18.44 29.41
N GLN A 137 -7.68 -17.16 29.43
CA GLN A 137 -7.72 -16.30 30.61
C GLN A 137 -9.13 -15.78 30.94
N CYS A 138 -10.04 -15.74 29.96
CA CYS A 138 -11.40 -15.23 30.12
C CYS A 138 -12.44 -16.35 30.26
N ARG A 139 -12.20 -17.54 29.69
CA ARG A 139 -13.11 -18.70 29.76
C ARG A 139 -13.41 -19.17 31.19
N GLY A 140 -12.49 -18.97 32.13
CA GLY A 140 -12.65 -19.38 33.55
C GLY A 140 -13.19 -18.30 34.48
N LYS A 141 -13.39 -17.07 34.01
CA LYS A 141 -13.84 -15.92 34.84
C LYS A 141 -15.37 -15.79 34.90
N SER A 142 -16.08 -16.91 34.77
CA SER A 142 -17.54 -16.97 34.93
C SER A 142 -18.00 -17.25 36.37
N SER A 143 -17.11 -17.16 37.38
CA SER A 143 -17.53 -17.30 38.78
C SER A 143 -16.51 -16.77 39.81
N THR A 144 -16.32 -15.44 39.91
CA THR A 144 -16.10 -14.76 41.22
C THR A 144 -15.95 -13.25 41.02
N ASN A 145 -17.01 -12.50 41.34
CA ASN A 145 -16.85 -11.24 42.07
C ASN A 145 -18.11 -11.00 42.93
N MET A 146 -18.10 -11.56 44.13
CA MET A 146 -18.78 -11.03 45.33
C MET A 146 -18.02 -11.51 46.57
N ALA A 147 -17.09 -10.66 47.03
CA ALA A 147 -16.49 -10.52 48.37
C ALA A 147 -15.23 -9.67 48.16
N HIS A 148 -15.06 -8.47 48.70
CA HIS A 148 -15.60 -7.82 49.88
C HIS A 148 -15.48 -6.29 49.69
#